data_AF-A0A4S3PK29-F1
#
_entry.id   AF-A0A4S3PK29-F1
#
_cell.length_a   1.000
_cell.length_b   1.000
_cell.length_c   1.000
_cell.angle_alpha   90.00
_cell.angle_beta   90.00
_cell.angle_gamma   90.00
#
_symmetry.space_group_name_H-M   'P 1'
#
loop_
_entity.id
_entity.type
_entity.pdbx_description
1 polymer ?
#
loop_
_entity_poly.entity_id
_entity_poly.type
_entity_poly.pdbx_seq_one_letter_code
_entity_poly.pdbx_strand_id
1 'polypeptide(L)'
;MRKKSSLLLIVFLSILILTLTDLIGPFTTFSSSTAALKGKNDELYKEIKAYREEHKIEPIDAKVDRVWKAIPGYNGLDVDIESSYKKMKADGNFHKNKVVYKEIPPNVHLENLAPNPIYKGNPEKPMVALLINVAWGNEYIPTILTTLKESKAKATFFFDGSWVKKNPDLAKMIYREGHEIGNHAYSHPDLNKRSKSDTMQELEKVKNV
;
A
#
# COMPACT_ATOMS: atom_id res chain seq x y z
N MET A 1 -52.14 -65.31 11.39
CA MET A 1 -51.54 -64.46 10.33
C MET A 1 -50.60 -63.35 10.84
N ARG A 2 -50.13 -63.33 12.11
CA ARG A 2 -49.31 -62.23 12.67
C ARG A 2 -47.78 -62.39 12.64
N LYS A 3 -47.23 -63.59 12.37
CA LYS A 3 -45.76 -63.83 12.44
C LYS A 3 -44.97 -63.50 11.17
N LYS A 4 -45.61 -63.43 9.99
CA LYS A 4 -44.91 -63.14 8.71
C LYS A 4 -44.64 -61.64 8.48
N SER A 5 -45.45 -60.75 9.05
CA SER A 5 -45.29 -59.28 8.92
C SER A 5 -44.10 -58.74 9.72
N SER A 6 -43.83 -59.28 10.91
CA SER A 6 -42.70 -58.87 11.74
C SER A 6 -41.34 -59.25 11.15
N LEU A 7 -41.27 -60.38 10.44
CA LEU A 7 -40.04 -60.83 9.78
C LEU A 7 -39.70 -59.95 8.56
N LEU A 8 -40.70 -59.55 7.78
CA LEU A 8 -40.54 -58.63 6.65
C LEU A 8 -40.09 -57.23 7.10
N LEU A 9 -40.57 -56.75 8.25
CA LEU A 9 -40.17 -55.45 8.81
C LEU A 9 -38.70 -55.44 9.27
N ILE A 10 -38.22 -56.53 9.87
CA ILE A 10 -36.83 -56.67 10.33
C ILE A 10 -35.85 -56.78 9.15
N VAL A 11 -36.25 -57.47 8.07
CA VAL A 11 -35.45 -57.55 6.84
C VAL A 11 -35.40 -56.19 6.14
N PHE A 12 -36.49 -55.42 6.15
CA PHE A 12 -36.51 -54.07 5.57
C PHE A 12 -35.66 -53.08 6.38
N LEU A 13 -35.68 -53.16 7.71
CA LEU A 13 -34.87 -52.29 8.58
C LEU A 13 -33.37 -52.57 8.45
N SER A 14 -32.99 -53.84 8.28
CA SER A 14 -31.58 -54.24 8.11
C SER A 14 -31.03 -53.83 6.74
N ILE A 15 -31.83 -53.91 5.67
CA ILE A 15 -31.45 -53.39 4.34
C ILE A 15 -31.33 -51.84 4.37
N LEU A 16 -32.20 -51.15 5.13
CA LEU A 16 -32.11 -49.68 5.28
C LEU A 16 -30.85 -49.23 6.03
N ILE A 17 -30.39 -50.00 7.03
CA ILE A 17 -29.16 -49.69 7.78
C ILE A 17 -27.92 -49.93 6.90
N LEU A 18 -27.93 -50.96 6.05
CA LEU A 18 -26.84 -51.26 5.12
C LEU A 18 -26.71 -50.24 3.98
N THR A 19 -27.80 -49.62 3.52
CA THR A 19 -27.73 -48.55 2.51
C THR A 19 -27.38 -47.17 3.07
N LEU A 20 -27.57 -46.95 4.37
CA LEU A 20 -27.15 -45.72 5.06
C LEU A 20 -25.63 -45.65 5.30
N THR A 21 -24.96 -46.80 5.43
CA THR A 21 -23.49 -46.85 5.58
C THR A 21 -22.75 -46.54 4.29
N ASP A 22 -23.34 -46.79 3.13
CA ASP A 22 -22.72 -46.51 1.82
C ASP A 22 -22.81 -45.04 1.39
N LEU A 23 -23.64 -44.22 2.07
CA LEU A 23 -23.69 -42.77 1.84
C LEU A 23 -22.56 -42.00 2.54
N ILE A 24 -21.80 -42.68 3.41
CA ILE A 24 -20.63 -42.14 4.13
C ILE A 24 -19.39 -42.87 3.61
N GLY A 25 -19.07 -42.68 2.33
CA GLY A 25 -17.83 -43.17 1.75
C GLY A 25 -16.58 -42.59 2.45
N PRO A 26 -15.40 -43.23 2.33
CA PRO A 26 -14.18 -42.89 3.09
C PRO A 26 -13.48 -41.59 2.62
N PHE A 27 -14.17 -40.70 1.92
CA PHE A 27 -13.63 -39.45 1.37
C PHE A 27 -14.32 -38.22 1.98
N THR A 28 -14.21 -38.05 3.29
CA THR A 28 -14.47 -36.74 3.94
C THR A 28 -13.50 -36.48 5.10
N THR A 29 -12.20 -36.59 4.85
CA THR A 29 -11.22 -35.84 5.66
C THR A 29 -11.23 -34.38 5.22
N PHE A 30 -12.28 -33.65 5.59
CA PHE A 30 -12.24 -32.19 5.62
C PHE A 30 -11.38 -31.76 6.83
N SER A 31 -10.06 -31.98 6.72
CA SER A 31 -9.06 -31.59 7.74
C SER A 31 -8.69 -30.11 7.62
N SER A 32 -9.68 -29.23 7.48
CA SER A 32 -9.48 -27.77 7.49
C SER A 32 -9.97 -27.11 8.78
N SER A 33 -10.77 -27.80 9.60
CA SER A 33 -11.31 -27.22 10.84
C SER A 33 -10.41 -27.42 12.06
N THR A 34 -9.70 -28.56 12.19
CA THR A 34 -8.91 -28.85 13.42
C THR A 34 -7.63 -28.01 13.52
N ALA A 35 -6.96 -27.73 12.41
CA ALA A 35 -5.79 -26.85 12.39
C ALA A 35 -6.15 -25.37 12.67
N ALA A 36 -7.27 -24.89 12.13
CA ALA A 36 -7.78 -23.54 12.37
C ALA A 36 -8.33 -23.36 13.80
N LEU A 37 -8.95 -24.39 14.38
CA LEU A 37 -9.45 -24.36 15.75
C LEU A 37 -8.33 -24.47 16.80
N LYS A 38 -7.25 -25.22 16.53
CA LYS A 38 -6.08 -25.28 17.43
C LYS A 38 -5.31 -23.96 17.44
N GLY A 39 -5.21 -23.27 16.29
CA GLY A 39 -4.58 -21.96 16.18
C GLY A 39 -5.28 -20.85 17.01
N LYS A 40 -6.61 -20.87 17.12
CA LYS A 40 -7.36 -19.89 17.93
C LYS A 40 -7.13 -19.98 19.45
N ASN A 41 -6.69 -21.14 19.94
CA ASN A 41 -6.40 -21.37 21.37
C ASN A 41 -4.89 -21.43 21.69
N ASP A 42 -4.04 -21.25 20.68
CA ASP A 42 -2.59 -21.24 20.81
C ASP A 42 -2.12 -19.96 21.55
N GLU A 43 -1.22 -20.13 22.51
CA GLU A 43 -0.65 -19.03 23.30
C GLU A 43 0.09 -18.04 22.41
N LEU A 44 0.84 -18.54 21.41
CA LEU A 44 1.50 -17.72 20.40
C LEU A 44 0.50 -16.84 19.63
N TYR A 45 -0.67 -17.37 19.28
CA TYR A 45 -1.69 -16.62 18.56
C TYR A 45 -2.28 -15.50 19.42
N LYS A 46 -2.47 -15.75 20.74
CA LYS A 46 -2.91 -14.73 21.70
C LYS A 46 -1.86 -13.63 21.87
N GLU A 47 -0.58 -13.99 21.96
CA GLU A 47 0.52 -13.02 22.05
C GLU A 47 0.61 -12.14 20.80
N ILE A 48 0.54 -12.74 19.60
CA ILE A 48 0.52 -11.97 18.34
C ILE A 48 -0.69 -11.04 18.29
N LYS A 49 -1.85 -11.49 18.75
CA LYS A 49 -3.06 -10.65 18.82
C LYS A 49 -2.91 -9.51 19.82
N ALA A 50 -2.36 -9.76 21.01
CA ALA A 50 -2.10 -8.71 21.99
C ALA A 50 -1.11 -7.66 21.44
N TYR A 51 -0.03 -8.14 20.82
CA TYR A 51 0.95 -7.27 20.15
C TYR A 51 0.31 -6.44 19.04
N ARG A 52 -0.59 -7.02 18.25
CA ARG A 52 -1.37 -6.30 17.24
C ARG A 52 -2.17 -5.15 17.84
N GLU A 53 -2.94 -5.40 18.90
CA GLU A 53 -3.80 -4.36 19.49
C GLU A 53 -2.98 -3.17 20.04
N GLU A 54 -1.75 -3.42 20.52
CA GLU A 54 -0.83 -2.36 20.97
C GLU A 54 -0.15 -1.60 19.82
N HIS A 55 0.13 -2.28 18.70
CA HIS A 55 0.94 -1.73 17.60
C HIS A 55 0.14 -1.37 16.34
N LYS A 56 -1.18 -1.53 16.37
CA LYS A 56 -2.05 -1.13 15.27
C LYS A 56 -2.07 0.39 15.15
N ILE A 57 -1.86 0.87 13.95
CA ILE A 57 -1.96 2.29 13.58
C ILE A 57 -3.13 2.40 12.61
N GLU A 58 -4.13 3.22 12.95
CA GLU A 58 -5.23 3.48 12.03
C GLU A 58 -4.77 4.35 10.85
N PRO A 59 -5.32 4.17 9.65
CA PRO A 59 -5.03 5.05 8.53
C PRO A 59 -5.55 6.47 8.79
N ILE A 60 -4.90 7.43 8.14
CA ILE A 60 -5.25 8.84 8.21
C ILE A 60 -5.79 9.27 6.84
N ASP A 61 -7.04 9.72 6.81
CA ASP A 61 -7.66 10.21 5.59
C ASP A 61 -7.02 11.51 5.08
N ALA A 62 -6.98 11.67 3.75
CA ALA A 62 -6.63 12.92 3.11
C ALA A 62 -7.65 14.00 3.49
N LYS A 63 -7.19 15.26 3.58
CA LYS A 63 -8.04 16.37 3.96
C LYS A 63 -7.61 17.70 3.34
N VAL A 64 -8.55 18.64 3.29
CA VAL A 64 -8.26 20.04 2.99
C VAL A 64 -8.09 20.79 4.32
N ASP A 65 -6.86 21.11 4.66
CA ASP A 65 -6.51 21.94 5.81
C ASP A 65 -6.71 23.43 5.50
N ARG A 66 -7.13 24.20 6.51
CA ARG A 66 -7.41 25.64 6.37
C ARG A 66 -6.18 26.43 5.85
N VAL A 67 -5.00 26.11 6.38
CA VAL A 67 -3.73 26.80 6.09
C VAL A 67 -2.97 26.05 5.01
N TRP A 68 -2.79 24.75 5.19
CA TRP A 68 -1.90 23.93 4.37
C TRP A 68 -2.58 23.29 3.16
N LYS A 69 -3.87 23.57 2.93
CA LYS A 69 -4.65 23.13 1.77
C LYS A 69 -4.66 21.60 1.66
N ALA A 70 -4.45 21.01 0.49
CA ALA A 70 -4.52 19.55 0.38
C ALA A 70 -3.36 18.89 1.14
N ILE A 71 -3.72 17.98 2.05
CA ILE A 71 -2.78 17.09 2.75
C ILE A 71 -3.15 15.66 2.37
N PRO A 72 -2.20 14.85 1.86
CA PRO A 72 -2.46 13.47 1.50
C PRO A 72 -2.78 12.62 2.74
N GLY A 73 -3.53 11.54 2.51
CA GLY A 73 -3.73 10.50 3.51
C GLY A 73 -2.43 9.76 3.82
N TYR A 74 -2.44 8.95 4.86
CA TYR A 74 -1.33 8.09 5.24
C TYR A 74 -1.83 6.73 5.66
N ASN A 75 -1.17 5.69 5.15
CA ASN A 75 -1.57 4.32 5.42
C ASN A 75 -1.42 4.02 6.91
N GLY A 76 -2.41 3.29 7.43
CA GLY A 76 -2.32 2.63 8.72
C GLY A 76 -1.41 1.41 8.63
N LEU A 77 -1.13 0.83 9.79
CA LEU A 77 -0.30 -0.35 9.93
C LEU A 77 -1.04 -1.35 10.81
N ASP A 78 -1.21 -2.58 10.30
CA ASP A 78 -1.79 -3.67 11.08
C ASP A 78 -0.89 -4.89 11.02
N VAL A 79 -0.98 -5.74 12.02
CA VAL A 79 -0.27 -7.01 12.04
C VAL A 79 -1.08 -8.02 11.23
N ASP A 80 -0.44 -8.64 10.25
CA ASP A 80 -0.96 -9.84 9.61
C ASP A 80 -0.73 -11.02 10.56
N ILE A 81 -1.75 -11.32 11.36
CA ILE A 81 -1.70 -12.37 12.39
C ILE A 81 -1.34 -13.72 11.76
N GLU A 82 -1.96 -14.08 10.64
CA GLU A 82 -1.79 -15.39 10.01
C GLU A 82 -0.38 -15.56 9.45
N SER A 83 0.11 -14.56 8.72
CA SER A 83 1.47 -14.58 8.18
C SER A 83 2.53 -14.55 9.30
N SER A 84 2.29 -13.78 10.35
CA SER A 84 3.16 -13.73 11.54
C SER A 84 3.20 -15.07 12.27
N TYR A 85 2.04 -15.66 12.53
CA TYR A 85 1.91 -16.95 13.20
C TYR A 85 2.62 -18.04 12.38
N LYS A 86 2.42 -18.08 11.06
CA LYS A 86 3.09 -19.04 10.18
C LYS A 86 4.62 -18.97 10.27
N LYS A 87 5.20 -17.78 10.44
CA LYS A 87 6.66 -17.58 10.60
C LYS A 87 7.20 -18.02 11.96
N MET A 88 6.35 -18.07 12.99
CA MET A 88 6.74 -18.35 14.38
C MET A 88 6.30 -19.74 14.86
N LYS A 89 5.39 -20.39 14.13
CA LYS A 89 4.79 -21.67 14.52
C LYS A 89 5.80 -22.80 14.76
N ALA A 90 6.92 -22.81 14.02
CA ALA A 90 7.96 -23.84 14.19
C ALA A 90 8.65 -23.75 15.55
N ASP A 91 8.91 -22.52 16.02
CA ASP A 91 9.58 -22.26 17.29
C ASP A 91 8.58 -22.17 18.47
N GLY A 92 7.30 -21.91 18.18
CA GLY A 92 6.22 -21.82 19.16
C GLY A 92 6.23 -20.55 20.01
N ASN A 93 7.27 -19.71 19.90
CA ASN A 93 7.46 -18.51 20.71
C ASN A 93 7.27 -17.23 19.89
N PHE A 94 6.81 -16.17 20.55
CA PHE A 94 6.68 -14.86 19.92
C PHE A 94 8.05 -14.24 19.64
N HIS A 95 8.22 -13.75 18.41
CA HIS A 95 9.43 -13.10 17.95
C HIS A 95 9.09 -11.78 17.25
N LYS A 96 9.32 -10.64 17.91
CA LYS A 96 9.01 -9.31 17.38
C LYS A 96 9.57 -9.06 15.96
N ASN A 97 10.77 -9.56 15.67
CA ASN A 97 11.42 -9.42 14.36
C ASN A 97 10.82 -10.31 13.25
N LYS A 98 9.98 -11.29 13.60
CA LYS A 98 9.26 -12.14 12.63
C LYS A 98 7.82 -11.68 12.38
N VAL A 99 7.36 -10.62 13.06
CA VAL A 99 6.03 -10.04 12.84
C VAL A 99 5.92 -9.52 11.42
N VAL A 100 4.82 -9.88 10.76
CA VAL A 100 4.48 -9.42 9.41
C VAL A 100 3.44 -8.33 9.55
N TYR A 101 3.71 -7.17 8.95
CA TYR A 101 2.78 -6.06 8.91
C TYR A 101 2.13 -5.97 7.53
N LYS A 102 0.92 -5.43 7.50
CA LYS A 102 0.19 -5.04 6.30
C LYS A 102 -0.21 -3.57 6.44
N GLU A 103 -0.15 -2.86 5.32
CA GLU A 103 -0.63 -1.49 5.26
C GLU A 103 -2.16 -1.49 5.13
N ILE A 104 -2.82 -0.55 5.80
CA ILE A 104 -4.24 -0.28 5.64
C ILE A 104 -4.36 1.05 4.88
N PRO A 105 -4.93 1.08 3.66
CA PRO A 105 -5.15 2.34 2.95
C PRO A 105 -6.20 3.20 3.68
N PRO A 106 -6.09 4.54 3.59
CA PRO A 106 -7.17 5.43 4.02
C PRO A 106 -8.43 5.26 3.15
N ASN A 107 -9.57 5.75 3.65
CA ASN A 107 -10.82 5.78 2.89
C ASN A 107 -10.85 6.97 1.92
N VAL A 108 -10.20 8.08 2.28
CA VAL A 108 -10.09 9.28 1.44
C VAL A 108 -8.65 9.46 1.00
N HIS A 109 -8.43 9.44 -0.30
CA HIS A 109 -7.14 9.69 -0.94
C HIS A 109 -7.04 11.13 -1.45
N LEU A 110 -5.82 11.54 -1.78
CA LEU A 110 -5.52 12.89 -2.26
C LEU A 110 -6.31 13.22 -3.54
N GLU A 111 -6.48 12.23 -4.42
CA GLU A 111 -7.18 12.33 -5.70
C GLU A 111 -8.69 12.49 -5.53
N ASN A 112 -9.23 12.17 -4.35
CA ASN A 112 -10.64 12.38 -4.03
C ASN A 112 -10.93 13.84 -3.63
N LEU A 113 -9.90 14.64 -3.32
CA LEU A 113 -10.06 16.04 -2.95
C LEU A 113 -10.26 16.92 -4.18
N ALA A 114 -11.01 18.02 -4.03
CA ALA A 114 -11.06 19.06 -5.05
C ALA A 114 -9.65 19.65 -5.29
N PRO A 115 -9.36 20.20 -6.50
CA PRO A 115 -8.07 20.77 -6.82
C PRO A 115 -7.64 21.84 -5.80
N ASN A 116 -6.55 21.56 -5.10
CA ASN A 116 -5.94 22.43 -4.10
C ASN A 116 -4.42 22.30 -4.20
N PRO A 117 -3.65 23.36 -3.91
CA PRO A 117 -2.20 23.23 -3.80
C PRO A 117 -1.84 22.30 -2.64
N ILE A 118 -0.68 21.66 -2.75
CA ILE A 118 -0.12 20.77 -1.72
C ILE A 118 1.15 21.43 -1.19
N TYR A 119 1.16 21.77 0.10
CA TYR A 119 2.31 22.41 0.74
C TYR A 119 3.15 21.45 1.58
N LYS A 120 2.55 20.35 2.03
CA LYS A 120 3.23 19.35 2.88
C LYS A 120 2.63 17.96 2.72
N GLY A 121 3.42 16.95 3.05
CA GLY A 121 2.92 15.59 3.25
C GLY A 121 2.08 15.46 4.52
N ASN A 122 1.64 14.24 4.82
CA ASN A 122 0.97 13.93 6.07
C ASN A 122 1.95 14.14 7.26
N PRO A 123 1.58 14.90 8.31
CA PRO A 123 2.49 15.21 9.42
C PRO A 123 2.94 13.98 10.23
N GLU A 124 2.17 12.89 10.21
CA GLU A 124 2.53 11.64 10.92
C GLU A 124 3.49 10.77 10.12
N LYS A 125 3.79 11.15 8.87
CA LYS A 125 4.79 10.45 8.05
C LYS A 125 6.17 11.08 8.32
N PRO A 126 7.10 10.37 8.97
CA PRO A 126 8.42 10.90 9.33
C PRO A 126 9.35 10.94 8.11
N MET A 127 9.03 11.78 7.14
CA MET A 127 9.69 11.87 5.86
C MET A 127 9.70 13.32 5.36
N VAL A 128 10.77 13.71 4.67
CA VAL A 128 10.89 14.99 3.98
C VAL A 128 11.01 14.74 2.47
N ALA A 129 10.42 15.61 1.66
CA ALA A 129 10.58 15.63 0.22
C ALA A 129 11.53 16.75 -0.19
N LEU A 130 12.47 16.44 -1.09
CA LEU A 130 13.40 17.41 -1.66
C LEU A 130 12.90 17.82 -3.05
N LEU A 131 12.56 19.10 -3.20
CA LEU A 131 12.07 19.69 -4.45
C LEU A 131 13.11 20.71 -4.94
N ILE A 132 13.58 20.55 -6.18
CA ILE A 132 14.66 21.37 -6.73
C ILE A 132 14.16 22.04 -8.01
N ASN A 133 14.02 23.36 -8.02
CA ASN A 133 13.68 24.12 -9.22
C ASN A 133 14.95 24.36 -10.04
N VAL A 134 14.90 24.09 -11.34
CA VAL A 134 16.04 24.23 -12.24
C VAL A 134 15.67 25.10 -13.43
N ALA A 135 16.28 26.28 -13.46
CA ALA A 135 16.27 27.22 -14.59
C ALA A 135 17.69 27.72 -14.96
N TRP A 136 18.69 27.42 -14.12
CA TRP A 136 20.11 27.81 -14.24
C TRP A 136 20.95 26.97 -13.23
N GLY A 137 22.25 27.22 -13.14
CA GLY A 137 23.14 26.56 -12.16
C GLY A 137 23.63 25.17 -12.59
N ASN A 138 23.88 25.00 -13.89
CA ASN A 138 24.28 23.74 -14.52
C ASN A 138 25.51 23.10 -13.84
N GLU A 139 26.46 23.94 -13.43
CA GLU A 139 27.71 23.56 -12.80
C GLU A 139 27.52 22.85 -11.44
N TYR A 140 26.38 23.05 -10.77
CA TYR A 140 26.09 22.45 -9.48
C TYR A 140 25.34 21.11 -9.58
N ILE A 141 24.67 20.85 -10.73
CA ILE A 141 23.86 19.65 -10.92
C ILE A 141 24.66 18.36 -10.68
N PRO A 142 25.87 18.16 -11.23
CA PRO A 142 26.63 16.93 -10.99
C PRO A 142 26.95 16.69 -9.51
N THR A 143 27.28 17.75 -8.78
CA THR A 143 27.57 17.67 -7.33
C THR A 143 26.30 17.33 -6.55
N ILE A 144 25.17 17.98 -6.85
CA ILE A 144 23.87 17.67 -6.22
C ILE A 144 23.50 16.19 -6.43
N LEU A 145 23.63 15.70 -7.67
CA LEU A 145 23.32 14.30 -8.00
C LEU A 145 24.25 13.34 -7.25
N THR A 146 25.55 13.64 -7.18
CA THR A 146 26.52 12.87 -6.40
C THR A 146 26.11 12.78 -4.94
N THR A 147 25.79 13.92 -4.30
CA THR A 147 25.34 13.96 -2.90
C THR A 147 24.05 13.18 -2.67
N LEU A 148 23.06 13.30 -3.56
CA LEU A 148 21.81 12.54 -3.46
C LEU A 148 22.06 11.03 -3.57
N LYS A 149 22.94 10.62 -4.49
CA LYS A 149 23.32 9.21 -4.67
C LYS A 149 24.03 8.64 -3.45
N GLU A 150 25.02 9.35 -2.90
CA GLU A 150 25.73 8.96 -1.68
C GLU A 150 24.77 8.83 -0.49
N SER A 151 23.81 9.75 -0.40
CA SER A 151 22.78 9.76 0.64
C SER A 151 21.67 8.72 0.42
N LYS A 152 21.70 8.00 -0.71
CA LYS A 152 20.63 7.09 -1.17
C LYS A 152 19.25 7.78 -1.19
N ALA A 153 19.25 9.09 -1.46
CA ALA A 153 18.06 9.93 -1.47
C ALA A 153 17.59 10.19 -2.91
N LYS A 154 16.29 10.44 -3.05
CA LYS A 154 15.67 10.90 -4.30
C LYS A 154 15.08 12.29 -4.10
N ALA A 155 14.88 12.99 -5.20
CA ALA A 155 14.37 14.34 -5.26
C ALA A 155 13.51 14.50 -6.52
N THR A 156 12.63 15.47 -6.50
CA THR A 156 11.82 15.88 -7.65
C THR A 156 12.41 17.17 -8.21
N PHE A 157 12.84 17.14 -9.48
CA PHE A 157 13.42 18.29 -10.17
C PHE A 157 12.36 18.96 -11.03
N PHE A 158 12.03 20.20 -10.72
CA PHE A 158 11.07 21.01 -11.49
C PHE A 158 11.82 21.81 -12.55
N PHE A 159 11.65 21.46 -13.82
CA PHE A 159 12.37 22.12 -14.91
C PHE A 159 11.58 23.24 -15.56
N ASP A 160 12.28 24.35 -15.80
CA ASP A 160 11.87 25.32 -16.81
C ASP A 160 12.08 24.73 -18.22
N GLY A 161 11.05 24.81 -19.08
CA GLY A 161 11.10 24.22 -20.42
C GLY A 161 12.19 24.82 -21.32
N SER A 162 12.49 26.12 -21.20
CA SER A 162 13.56 26.75 -21.96
C SER A 162 14.94 26.26 -21.53
N TRP A 163 15.10 25.93 -20.25
CA TRP A 163 16.31 25.32 -19.71
C TRP A 163 16.50 23.90 -20.25
N VAL A 164 15.46 23.07 -20.27
CA VAL A 164 15.54 21.69 -20.82
C VAL A 164 15.96 21.73 -22.29
N LYS A 165 15.37 22.64 -23.08
CA LYS A 165 15.69 22.79 -24.50
C LYS A 165 17.18 23.10 -24.74
N LYS A 166 17.80 23.87 -23.86
CA LYS A 166 19.22 24.24 -23.95
C LYS A 166 20.14 23.18 -23.34
N ASN A 167 19.66 22.40 -22.38
CA ASN A 167 20.46 21.46 -21.59
C ASN A 167 19.86 20.03 -21.59
N PRO A 168 19.53 19.45 -22.76
CA PRO A 168 18.80 18.19 -22.82
C PRO A 168 19.59 17.02 -22.21
N ASP A 169 20.92 17.05 -22.28
CA ASP A 169 21.77 15.99 -21.72
C ASP A 169 21.80 16.01 -20.20
N LEU A 170 21.78 17.19 -19.57
CA LEU A 170 21.67 17.32 -18.12
C LEU A 170 20.30 16.85 -17.62
N ALA A 171 19.21 17.22 -18.31
CA ALA A 171 17.87 16.74 -17.97
C ALA A 171 17.77 15.20 -18.06
N LYS A 172 18.33 14.61 -19.13
CA LYS A 172 18.40 13.14 -19.29
C LYS A 172 19.27 12.48 -18.22
N MET A 173 20.36 13.11 -17.81
CA MET A 173 21.22 12.60 -16.74
C MET A 173 20.45 12.51 -15.41
N ILE A 174 19.75 13.59 -15.03
CA ILE A 174 18.89 13.61 -13.83
C ILE A 174 17.85 12.48 -13.88
N TYR A 175 17.17 12.29 -15.01
CA TYR A 175 16.20 11.21 -15.18
C TYR A 175 16.82 9.82 -15.06
N ARG A 176 17.96 9.58 -15.73
CA ARG A 176 18.68 8.29 -15.72
C ARG A 176 19.16 7.89 -14.33
N GLU A 177 19.43 8.87 -13.47
CA GLU A 177 19.75 8.62 -12.06
C GLU A 177 18.52 8.29 -11.20
N GLY A 178 17.32 8.27 -11.78
CA GLY A 178 16.09 7.83 -11.12
C GLY A 178 15.43 8.91 -10.26
N HIS A 179 15.66 10.18 -10.57
CA HIS A 179 14.93 11.31 -9.98
C HIS A 179 13.61 11.57 -10.71
N GLU A 180 12.63 12.12 -9.99
CA GLU A 180 11.35 12.50 -10.57
C GLU A 180 11.47 13.85 -11.29
N ILE A 181 10.71 14.02 -12.37
CA ILE A 181 10.64 15.26 -13.14
C ILE A 181 9.30 15.96 -12.90
N GLY A 182 9.37 17.22 -12.47
CA GLY A 182 8.26 18.14 -12.34
C GLY A 182 8.30 19.25 -13.40
N ASN A 183 7.16 19.92 -13.58
CA ASN A 183 6.99 21.02 -14.54
C ASN A 183 7.09 22.38 -13.82
N HIS A 184 7.97 23.26 -14.28
CA HIS A 184 8.15 24.61 -13.72
C HIS A 184 7.80 25.73 -14.71
N ALA A 185 6.79 25.51 -15.55
CA ALA A 185 6.45 26.37 -16.70
C ALA A 185 7.58 26.44 -17.75
N TYR A 186 7.30 27.04 -18.90
CA TYR A 186 8.24 27.04 -20.02
C TYR A 186 9.21 28.23 -19.99
N SER A 187 8.73 29.40 -19.57
CA SER A 187 9.49 30.66 -19.61
C SER A 187 9.58 31.37 -18.26
N HIS A 188 9.23 30.68 -17.17
CA HIS A 188 9.15 31.21 -15.81
C HIS A 188 8.36 32.54 -15.65
N PRO A 189 7.14 32.69 -16.23
CA PRO A 189 6.35 33.91 -16.07
C PRO A 189 5.63 33.96 -14.71
N ASP A 190 5.19 35.15 -14.30
CA ASP A 190 4.24 35.32 -13.21
C ASP A 190 2.85 34.86 -13.64
N LEU A 191 2.52 33.59 -13.37
CA LEU A 191 1.27 32.95 -13.79
C LEU A 191 0.01 33.59 -13.18
N ASN A 192 0.12 34.31 -12.06
CA ASN A 192 -1.02 35.02 -11.46
C ASN A 192 -1.48 36.22 -12.31
N LYS A 193 -0.60 36.74 -13.17
CA LYS A 193 -0.88 37.87 -14.07
C LYS A 193 -1.20 37.43 -15.51
N ARG A 194 -1.31 36.13 -15.75
CA ARG A 194 -1.53 35.56 -17.09
C ARG A 194 -2.98 35.14 -17.28
N SER A 195 -3.42 35.12 -18.54
CA SER A 195 -4.72 34.55 -18.87
C SER A 195 -4.67 33.03 -18.64
N LYS A 196 -5.85 32.41 -18.45
CA LYS A 196 -5.94 30.94 -18.36
C LYS A 196 -5.33 30.25 -19.57
N SER A 197 -5.49 30.82 -20.77
CA SER A 197 -4.95 30.26 -22.01
C SER A 197 -3.43 30.31 -22.02
N ASP A 198 -2.83 31.45 -21.64
CA ASP A 198 -1.37 31.59 -21.57
C ASP A 198 -0.77 30.64 -20.52
N THR A 199 -1.40 30.55 -19.35
CA THR A 199 -0.99 29.60 -18.30
C THR A 199 -1.02 28.16 -18.81
N MET A 200 -2.05 27.77 -19.56
CA MET A 200 -2.12 26.43 -20.13
C MET A 200 -1.00 26.20 -21.16
N GLN A 201 -0.72 27.18 -22.03
CA GLN A 201 0.38 27.08 -23.00
C GLN A 201 1.73 26.89 -22.31
N GLU A 202 1.99 27.64 -21.23
CA GLU A 202 3.21 27.50 -20.43
C GLU A 202 3.35 26.09 -19.84
N LEU A 203 2.26 25.49 -19.35
CA LEU A 203 2.28 24.14 -18.77
C LEU A 203 2.40 23.04 -19.84
N GLU A 204 1.75 23.19 -20.98
CA GLU A 204 1.75 22.18 -22.06
C GLU A 204 3.06 22.17 -22.83
N LYS A 205 3.64 23.34 -23.10
CA LYS A 205 4.84 23.45 -23.94
C LYS A 205 6.04 22.71 -23.36
N VAL A 206 6.17 22.67 -22.03
CA VAL A 206 7.23 21.92 -21.32
C VAL A 206 7.14 20.41 -21.60
N LYS A 207 5.93 19.86 -21.73
CA LYS A 207 5.73 18.41 -21.94
C LYS A 207 6.25 17.93 -23.29
N ASN A 208 6.43 18.84 -24.24
CA ASN A 208 6.84 18.56 -25.61
C ASN A 208 8.33 18.86 -25.87
N VAL A 209 9.11 19.14 -24.81
CA VAL A 209 10.58 19.33 -24.87
C VAL A 209 11.27 18.05 -24.47
#